data_AF-A0A0V0HFU9-F1
#
_entry.id   AF-A0A0V0HFU9-F1
#
_cell.length_a   1.000
_cell.length_b   1.000
_cell.length_c   1.000
_cell.angle_alpha   90.00
_cell.angle_beta   90.00
_cell.angle_gamma   90.00
#
_symmetry.space_group_name_H-M   'P 1'
#
loop_
_entity.id
_entity.type
_entity.pdbx_description
1 polymer ?
#
loop_
_entity_poly.entity_id
_entity_poly.type
_entity_poly.pdbx_seq_one_letter_code
_entity_poly.pdbx_strand_id
1 'polypeptide(L)'
;MKFCLDVTKDIETHHLTGKLVSEINIKTDGDVFHEIFRYRPHHISSMSPGYIQNVDIHEGEWGTVGSVIFWNFTHDGKEKVAKEVIEEIDEEKKLVKFKVIGGDILDYYKSFYLTVHVETKGEDNLVTWILEYEKLNQDIPDPHTLMKFCLDVTKDIETHHLTGKLVSEINIKTDGDVFHEIFRYRPHHISSMSPGYIQNVDIHEGEWGTVGSVIFWNFTHDGKEKVAKEVIEEIDEEKKLV
;
A
#
# COMPACT_ATOMS: atom_id res chain seq x y z
N MET A 1 -16.62 32.66 -42.29
CA MET A 1 -15.28 32.78 -41.65
C MET A 1 -15.33 32.43 -40.17
N LYS A 2 -16.22 33.02 -39.35
CA LYS A 2 -16.41 32.68 -37.92
C LYS A 2 -16.75 31.20 -37.66
N PHE A 3 -17.71 30.63 -38.39
CA PHE A 3 -18.09 29.21 -38.28
C PHE A 3 -16.93 28.23 -38.51
N CYS A 4 -16.09 28.45 -39.53
CA CYS A 4 -14.91 27.60 -39.75
C CYS A 4 -13.90 27.71 -38.60
N LEU A 5 -13.66 28.91 -38.06
CA LEU A 5 -12.77 29.11 -36.91
C LEU A 5 -13.30 28.42 -35.64
N ASP A 6 -14.61 28.46 -35.43
CA ASP A 6 -15.26 27.82 -34.28
C ASP A 6 -15.16 26.28 -34.40
N VAL A 7 -15.45 25.71 -35.58
CA VAL A 7 -15.29 24.26 -35.83
C VAL A 7 -13.83 23.81 -35.72
N THR A 8 -12.87 24.60 -36.21
CA THR A 8 -11.44 24.27 -36.07
C THR A 8 -10.99 24.29 -34.60
N LYS A 9 -11.44 25.27 -33.81
CA LYS A 9 -11.19 25.30 -32.37
C LYS A 9 -11.82 24.12 -31.63
N ASP A 10 -13.04 23.74 -32.00
CA ASP A 10 -13.70 22.57 -31.39
C ASP A 10 -12.94 21.27 -31.72
N ILE A 11 -12.45 21.11 -32.94
CA ILE A 11 -11.62 19.95 -33.32
C ILE A 11 -10.27 19.97 -32.58
N GLU A 12 -9.58 21.11 -32.54
CA GLU A 12 -8.30 21.26 -31.84
C GLU A 12 -8.43 20.98 -30.34
N THR A 13 -9.46 21.51 -29.68
CA THR A 13 -9.73 21.24 -28.25
C THR A 13 -10.09 19.78 -27.97
N HIS A 14 -10.75 19.10 -28.91
CA HIS A 14 -11.08 17.68 -28.76
C HIS A 14 -9.84 16.77 -28.78
N HIS A 15 -8.73 17.22 -29.39
CA HIS A 15 -7.45 16.50 -29.42
C HIS A 15 -6.54 16.78 -28.22
N LEU A 16 -6.87 17.79 -27.39
CA LEU A 16 -6.07 18.16 -26.21
C LEU A 16 -6.62 17.56 -24.91
N THR A 17 -7.90 17.23 -24.88
CA THR A 17 -8.53 16.60 -23.72
C THR A 17 -8.48 15.08 -23.83
N GLY A 18 -8.27 14.41 -22.69
CA GLY A 18 -8.16 12.95 -22.66
C GLY A 18 -8.48 12.36 -21.30
N LYS A 19 -8.70 11.04 -21.30
CA LYS A 19 -8.95 10.24 -20.11
C LYS A 19 -8.21 8.92 -20.21
N LEU A 20 -7.34 8.62 -19.25
CA LEU A 20 -6.75 7.29 -19.08
C LEU A 20 -7.40 6.59 -17.89
N VAL A 21 -7.66 5.30 -18.04
CA VAL A 21 -8.19 4.43 -16.97
C VAL A 21 -7.29 3.20 -16.89
N SER A 22 -6.91 2.80 -15.68
CA SER A 22 -6.22 1.54 -15.45
C SER A 22 -6.67 0.92 -14.14
N GLU A 23 -6.64 -0.41 -14.11
CA GLU A 23 -7.15 -1.20 -13.01
C GLU A 23 -6.06 -2.16 -12.53
N ILE A 24 -5.99 -2.38 -11.23
CA ILE A 24 -5.06 -3.33 -10.61
C ILE A 24 -5.75 -4.04 -9.44
N ASN A 25 -5.63 -5.36 -9.42
CA ASN A 25 -6.09 -6.15 -8.29
C ASN A 25 -5.08 -6.05 -7.15
N ILE A 26 -5.58 -5.87 -5.93
CA ILE A 26 -4.80 -5.94 -4.69
C ILE A 26 -5.37 -7.03 -3.80
N LYS A 27 -4.49 -7.70 -3.05
CA LYS A 27 -4.83 -8.73 -2.06
C LYS A 27 -5.02 -8.16 -0.66
N THR A 28 -4.57 -6.93 -0.43
CA THR A 28 -4.76 -6.24 0.84
C THR A 28 -6.20 -5.77 0.98
N ASP A 29 -6.60 -5.47 2.21
CA ASP A 29 -7.90 -4.90 2.51
C ASP A 29 -8.13 -3.59 1.72
N GLY A 30 -9.21 -3.55 0.94
CA GLY A 30 -9.56 -2.41 0.10
C GLY A 30 -10.02 -1.18 0.89
N ASP A 31 -10.63 -1.36 2.07
CA ASP A 31 -10.99 -0.26 2.96
C ASP A 31 -9.71 0.42 3.47
N VAL A 32 -8.72 -0.37 3.89
CA VAL A 32 -7.42 0.15 4.31
C VAL A 32 -6.74 0.92 3.18
N PHE A 33 -6.79 0.41 1.95
CA PHE A 33 -6.21 1.12 0.80
C PHE A 33 -6.91 2.47 0.54
N HIS A 34 -8.25 2.50 0.60
CA HIS A 34 -9.01 3.74 0.46
C HIS A 34 -8.68 4.75 1.58
N GLU A 35 -8.59 4.30 2.83
CA GLU A 35 -8.23 5.13 3.98
C GLU A 35 -6.84 5.77 3.84
N ILE A 36 -5.88 5.07 3.23
CA ILE A 36 -4.53 5.60 3.01
C ILE A 36 -4.58 6.85 2.12
N PHE A 37 -5.19 6.76 0.95
CA PHE A 37 -5.27 7.91 0.03
C PHE A 37 -6.11 9.06 0.57
N ARG A 38 -7.07 8.74 1.44
CA ARG A 38 -7.95 9.75 2.01
C ARG A 38 -7.39 10.43 3.25
N TYR A 39 -7.12 9.64 4.30
CA TYR A 39 -6.83 10.14 5.64
C TYR A 39 -5.34 10.11 5.99
N ARG A 40 -4.56 9.26 5.32
CA ARG A 40 -3.16 9.02 5.68
C ARG A 40 -2.20 9.09 4.49
N PRO A 41 -2.34 10.03 3.54
CA PRO A 41 -1.48 10.06 2.36
C PRO A 41 0.00 10.34 2.73
N HIS A 42 0.25 11.01 3.87
CA HIS A 42 1.59 11.19 4.44
C HIS A 42 2.33 9.89 4.76
N HIS A 43 1.61 8.79 5.04
CA HIS A 43 2.25 7.49 5.25
C HIS A 43 2.79 6.86 3.95
N ILE A 44 2.31 7.29 2.78
CA ILE A 44 2.73 6.71 1.50
C ILE A 44 4.23 6.90 1.27
N SER A 45 4.82 7.98 1.79
CA SER A 45 6.27 8.22 1.73
C SER A 45 7.10 7.09 2.38
N SER A 46 6.57 6.45 3.42
CA SER A 46 7.20 5.29 4.08
C SER A 46 6.91 3.97 3.37
N MET A 47 5.77 3.88 2.67
CA MET A 47 5.35 2.69 1.93
C MET A 47 6.03 2.58 0.57
N SER A 48 6.29 3.72 -0.08
CA SER A 48 6.85 3.81 -1.43
C SER A 48 7.92 4.92 -1.53
N PRO A 49 9.01 4.87 -0.73
CA PRO A 49 10.00 5.95 -0.64
C PRO A 49 10.75 6.21 -1.96
N GLY A 50 10.83 5.21 -2.83
CA GLY A 50 11.44 5.35 -4.16
C GLY A 50 10.62 6.22 -5.13
N TYR A 51 9.30 6.29 -4.92
CA TYR A 51 8.40 7.07 -5.78
C TYR A 51 7.88 8.33 -5.08
N ILE A 52 7.59 8.27 -3.79
CA ILE A 52 7.04 9.39 -3.02
C ILE A 52 7.98 9.68 -1.86
N GLN A 53 8.57 10.86 -1.85
CA GLN A 53 9.55 11.26 -0.84
C GLN A 53 8.88 11.92 0.36
N ASN A 54 7.80 12.69 0.12
CA ASN A 54 7.10 13.39 1.18
C ASN A 54 5.69 13.80 0.75
N VAL A 55 4.77 13.87 1.70
CA VAL A 55 3.39 14.36 1.49
C VAL A 55 2.97 15.20 2.69
N ASP A 56 2.68 16.48 2.43
CA ASP A 56 2.29 17.45 3.44
C ASP A 56 0.88 17.96 3.21
N ILE A 57 0.17 18.25 4.29
CA ILE A 57 -1.05 19.05 4.22
C ILE A 57 -0.67 20.53 4.27
N HIS A 58 -1.05 21.27 3.23
CA HIS A 58 -0.81 22.70 3.16
C HIS A 58 -1.98 23.52 3.71
N GLU A 59 -3.22 23.11 3.40
CA GLU A 59 -4.43 23.80 3.84
C GLU A 59 -5.52 22.76 4.16
N GLY A 60 -6.31 23.00 5.21
CA GLY A 60 -7.41 22.13 5.61
C GLY A 60 -7.00 20.96 6.51
N GLU A 61 -7.78 19.87 6.45
CA GLU A 61 -7.64 18.67 7.27
C GLU A 61 -7.64 17.41 6.39
N TRP A 62 -6.87 16.39 6.78
CA TRP A 62 -6.81 15.14 6.03
C TRP A 62 -8.19 14.50 5.83
N GLY A 63 -8.45 14.03 4.61
CA GLY A 63 -9.70 13.35 4.26
C GLY A 63 -10.93 14.24 4.13
N THR A 64 -10.76 15.56 3.98
CA THR A 64 -11.86 16.51 3.78
C THR A 64 -11.80 17.19 2.41
N VAL A 65 -12.95 17.33 1.76
CA VAL A 65 -13.08 18.05 0.47
C VAL A 65 -12.66 19.51 0.65
N GLY A 66 -11.90 20.03 -0.31
CA GLY A 66 -11.31 21.37 -0.28
C GLY A 66 -9.92 21.44 0.38
N SER A 67 -9.46 20.37 1.03
CA SER A 67 -8.11 20.33 1.59
C SER A 67 -7.05 20.22 0.51
N VAL A 68 -5.89 20.80 0.81
CA VAL A 68 -4.81 20.99 -0.13
C VAL A 68 -3.58 20.21 0.30
N ILE A 69 -3.14 19.33 -0.57
CA ILE A 69 -2.05 18.38 -0.34
C ILE A 69 -0.87 18.77 -1.24
N PHE A 70 0.34 18.66 -0.69
CA PHE A 70 1.58 18.88 -1.42
C PHE A 70 2.40 17.60 -1.45
N TRP A 71 2.78 17.18 -2.65
CA TRP A 71 3.52 15.96 -2.92
C TRP A 71 4.93 16.30 -3.39
N ASN A 72 5.92 15.60 -2.83
CA ASN A 72 7.26 15.48 -3.40
C ASN A 72 7.41 14.04 -3.89
N PHE A 73 7.65 13.87 -5.19
CA PHE A 73 7.67 12.56 -5.82
C PHE A 73 8.74 12.48 -6.91
N THR A 74 9.17 11.27 -7.22
CA THR A 74 10.12 10.98 -8.29
C THR A 74 9.40 10.30 -9.43
N HIS A 75 9.43 10.93 -10.60
CA HIS A 75 8.78 10.44 -11.82
C HIS A 75 9.76 10.48 -12.98
N ASP A 76 9.92 9.35 -13.67
CA ASP A 76 10.92 9.14 -14.73
C ASP A 76 12.35 9.53 -14.31
N GLY A 77 12.71 9.19 -13.06
CA GLY A 77 14.03 9.43 -12.47
C GLY A 77 14.31 10.90 -12.09
N LYS A 78 13.30 11.77 -12.11
CA LYS A 78 13.42 13.17 -11.73
C LYS A 78 12.50 13.48 -10.55
N GLU A 79 13.03 14.21 -9.59
CA GLU A 79 12.24 14.80 -8.52
C GLU A 79 11.29 15.85 -9.09
N LYS A 80 10.05 15.83 -8.62
CA LYS A 80 8.95 16.69 -9.03
C LYS A 80 8.08 17.01 -7.81
N VAL A 81 7.28 18.05 -7.94
CA VAL A 81 6.29 18.46 -6.97
C VAL A 81 4.90 18.57 -7.60
N ALA A 82 3.87 18.29 -6.82
CA ALA A 82 2.49 18.53 -7.19
C ALA A 82 1.74 19.12 -5.99
N LYS A 83 0.93 20.14 -6.25
CA LYS A 83 -0.03 20.69 -5.28
C LYS A 83 -1.42 20.33 -5.78
N GLU A 84 -2.20 19.65 -4.95
CA GLU A 84 -3.52 19.14 -5.31
C GLU A 84 -4.56 19.58 -4.29
N VAL A 85 -5.80 19.73 -4.73
CA VAL A 85 -6.96 19.90 -3.86
C VAL A 85 -7.86 18.67 -3.95
N ILE A 86 -8.37 18.19 -2.82
CA ILE A 86 -9.40 17.16 -2.78
C ILE A 86 -10.70 17.79 -3.32
N GLU A 87 -11.10 17.39 -4.52
CA GLU A 87 -12.28 17.92 -5.19
C GLU A 87 -13.55 17.16 -4.81
N GLU A 88 -13.45 15.84 -4.64
CA GLU A 88 -14.60 14.97 -4.34
C GLU A 88 -14.17 13.78 -3.47
N ILE A 89 -15.05 13.39 -2.57
CA ILE A 89 -14.98 12.13 -1.82
C ILE A 89 -16.37 11.49 -1.90
N ASP A 90 -16.43 10.24 -2.30
CA ASP A 90 -17.63 9.41 -2.25
C ASP A 90 -17.33 8.18 -1.37
N GLU A 91 -17.87 8.18 -0.15
CA GLU A 91 -17.70 7.11 0.83
C GLU A 91 -18.24 5.77 0.35
N GLU A 92 -19.44 5.82 -0.24
CA GLU A 92 -20.18 4.63 -0.62
C GLU A 92 -19.43 3.91 -1.74
N LYS A 93 -18.89 4.69 -2.69
CA LYS A 93 -18.06 4.18 -3.77
C LYS A 93 -16.59 4.01 -3.39
N LYS A 94 -16.13 4.45 -2.21
CA LYS A 94 -14.69 4.49 -1.85
C LYS A 94 -13.84 5.20 -2.90
N LEU A 95 -14.26 6.40 -3.26
CA LEU A 95 -13.66 7.21 -4.31
C LEU A 95 -13.09 8.49 -3.72
N VAL A 96 -11.88 8.86 -4.14
CA VAL A 96 -11.32 10.19 -3.90
C VAL A 96 -10.86 10.78 -5.22
N LYS A 97 -11.31 12.00 -5.51
CA LYS A 97 -10.90 12.78 -6.69
C LYS A 97 -10.08 13.98 -6.26
N PHE A 98 -8.91 14.12 -6.87
CA PHE A 98 -7.97 15.20 -6.70
C PHE A 98 -7.89 16.04 -7.97
N LYS A 99 -7.74 17.35 -7.79
CA LYS A 99 -7.43 18.28 -8.86
C LYS A 99 -6.05 18.87 -8.64
N VAL A 100 -5.19 18.79 -9.64
CA VAL A 100 -3.88 19.43 -9.60
C VAL A 100 -4.05 20.94 -9.77
N ILE A 101 -3.48 21.71 -8.84
CA ILE A 101 -3.55 23.18 -8.78
C ILE A 101 -2.17 23.86 -8.78
N GLY A 102 -1.09 23.08 -8.79
CA GLY A 102 0.28 23.58 -8.92
C GLY A 102 1.32 22.48 -9.06
N GLY A 103 2.55 22.86 -9.39
CA GLY A 103 3.69 21.94 -9.55
C GLY A 103 3.93 21.48 -10.99
N ASP A 104 4.92 20.60 -11.16
CA ASP A 104 5.51 20.24 -12.46
C ASP A 104 4.51 19.58 -13.43
N ILE A 105 3.41 19.01 -12.94
CA ILE A 105 2.37 18.43 -13.82
C ILE A 105 1.72 19.52 -14.69
N LEU A 106 1.51 20.72 -14.14
CA LEU A 106 0.84 21.80 -14.86
C LEU A 106 1.74 22.50 -15.91
N ASP A 107 3.04 22.17 -15.95
CA ASP A 107 3.94 22.60 -17.03
C ASP A 107 3.65 21.88 -18.35
N TYR A 108 2.87 20.80 -18.32
CA TYR A 108 2.49 19.99 -19.48
C TYR A 108 0.98 20.02 -19.73
N TYR A 109 0.18 20.11 -18.66
CA TYR A 109 -1.28 20.02 -18.74
C TYR A 109 -1.94 21.28 -18.19
N LYS A 110 -2.88 21.85 -18.95
CA LYS A 110 -3.70 22.99 -18.52
C LYS A 110 -4.64 22.63 -17.37
N SER A 111 -5.16 21.40 -17.36
CA SER A 111 -5.90 20.84 -16.25
C SER A 111 -5.57 19.36 -16.10
N PHE A 112 -5.55 18.88 -14.86
CA PHE A 112 -5.24 17.50 -14.55
C PHE A 112 -5.99 17.07 -13.29
N TYR A 113 -6.64 15.92 -13.38
CA TYR A 113 -7.42 15.30 -12.32
C TYR A 113 -6.98 13.86 -12.15
N LEU A 114 -6.91 13.44 -10.89
CA LEU A 114 -6.55 12.10 -10.48
C LEU A 114 -7.70 11.54 -9.63
N THR A 115 -8.25 10.40 -10.00
CA THR A 115 -9.25 9.70 -9.19
C THR A 115 -8.73 8.32 -8.83
N VAL A 116 -8.83 7.98 -7.55
CA VAL A 116 -8.66 6.62 -7.03
C VAL A 116 -10.02 6.10 -6.58
N HIS A 117 -10.38 4.90 -7.05
CA HIS A 117 -11.64 4.24 -6.72
C HIS A 117 -11.35 2.80 -6.32
N VAL A 118 -11.94 2.33 -5.23
CA VAL A 118 -11.70 0.97 -4.71
C VAL A 118 -12.99 0.17 -4.69
N GLU A 119 -13.03 -0.90 -5.47
CA GLU A 119 -14.10 -1.89 -5.41
C GLU A 119 -13.68 -3.08 -4.55
N THR A 120 -14.45 -3.37 -3.51
CA THR A 120 -14.24 -4.54 -2.64
C THR A 120 -15.15 -5.68 -3.06
N LYS A 121 -14.59 -6.79 -3.58
CA LYS A 121 -15.36 -7.98 -4.03
C LYS A 121 -14.83 -9.25 -3.37
N GLY A 122 -15.17 -9.44 -2.10
CA GLY A 122 -14.71 -10.61 -1.34
C GLY A 122 -13.23 -10.49 -0.98
N GLU A 123 -12.43 -11.50 -1.29
CA GLU A 123 -10.97 -11.48 -1.07
C GLU A 123 -10.19 -10.74 -2.20
N ASP A 124 -10.83 -10.52 -3.35
CA ASP A 124 -10.24 -9.80 -4.47
C ASP A 124 -10.73 -8.34 -4.46
N ASN A 125 -9.80 -7.40 -4.21
CA ASN A 125 -10.08 -5.97 -4.24
C ASN A 125 -9.51 -5.35 -5.51
N LEU A 126 -10.25 -4.45 -6.15
CA LEU A 126 -9.86 -3.79 -7.40
C LEU A 126 -9.67 -2.29 -7.17
N VAL A 127 -8.49 -1.78 -7.50
CA VAL A 127 -8.20 -0.34 -7.50
C VAL A 127 -8.25 0.16 -8.94
N THR A 128 -9.09 1.17 -9.19
CA THR A 128 -9.16 1.88 -10.47
C THR A 128 -8.54 3.26 -10.33
N TRP A 129 -7.53 3.52 -11.15
CA TRP A 129 -6.95 4.85 -11.35
C TRP A 129 -7.54 5.50 -12.60
N ILE A 130 -7.92 6.77 -12.48
CA ILE A 130 -8.42 7.58 -13.58
C ILE A 130 -7.63 8.88 -13.65
N LEU A 131 -7.07 9.18 -14.82
CA LEU A 131 -6.41 10.45 -15.13
C LEU A 131 -7.25 11.20 -16.17
N GLU A 132 -7.81 12.34 -15.81
CA GLU A 132 -8.52 13.23 -16.73
C GLU A 132 -7.67 14.49 -16.94
N TYR A 133 -7.41 14.88 -18.19
CA TYR A 133 -6.44 15.93 -18.47
C TYR A 133 -6.80 16.77 -19.70
N GLU A 134 -6.28 17.98 -19.73
CA GLU A 134 -6.22 18.86 -20.90
C GLU A 134 -4.75 19.25 -21.14
N LYS A 135 -4.18 18.84 -22.27
CA LYS A 135 -2.82 19.18 -22.68
C LYS A 135 -2.67 20.67 -22.98
N LEU A 136 -1.49 21.24 -22.77
CA LEU A 136 -1.20 22.61 -23.19
C LEU A 136 -1.20 22.78 -24.72
N ASN A 137 -0.78 21.74 -25.46
CA ASN A 137 -0.77 21.69 -26.93
C ASN A 137 -0.63 20.22 -27.40
N GLN A 138 -0.66 20.01 -28.72
CA GLN A 138 -0.67 18.66 -29.32
C GLN A 138 0.65 17.89 -29.17
N ASP A 139 1.76 18.57 -28.89
CA ASP A 139 3.08 17.95 -28.74
C ASP A 139 3.27 17.30 -27.36
N ILE A 140 2.37 17.60 -26.41
CA ILE A 140 2.39 17.00 -25.08
C ILE A 140 1.90 15.55 -25.17
N PRO A 141 2.67 14.57 -24.66
CA PRO A 141 2.25 13.18 -24.67
C PRO A 141 1.08 12.93 -23.70
N ASP A 142 0.35 11.85 -23.92
CA ASP A 142 -0.61 11.35 -22.94
C ASP A 142 0.13 10.87 -21.67
N PRO A 143 -0.48 10.99 -20.47
CA PRO A 143 0.19 10.76 -19.19
C PRO A 143 0.36 9.26 -18.86
N HIS A 144 0.75 8.44 -19.83
CA HIS A 144 0.94 6.99 -19.63
C HIS A 144 2.03 6.66 -18.61
N THR A 145 3.11 7.44 -18.56
CA THR A 145 4.17 7.21 -17.55
C THR A 145 3.71 7.61 -16.15
N LEU A 146 2.85 8.62 -16.01
CA LEU A 146 2.19 8.96 -14.74
C LEU A 146 1.19 7.88 -14.32
N MET A 147 0.45 7.29 -15.27
CA MET A 147 -0.42 6.14 -14.97
C MET A 147 0.39 4.96 -14.43
N LYS A 148 1.52 4.64 -15.08
CA LYS A 148 2.43 3.59 -14.59
C LYS A 148 2.95 3.89 -13.19
N PHE A 149 3.32 5.14 -12.91
CA PHE A 149 3.72 5.59 -11.57
C PHE A 149 2.64 5.30 -10.52
N CYS A 150 1.37 5.63 -10.79
CA CYS A 150 0.25 5.35 -9.87
C CYS A 150 0.09 3.85 -9.58
N LEU A 151 0.24 3.01 -10.61
CA LEU A 151 0.17 1.56 -10.49
C LEU A 151 1.36 0.98 -9.70
N ASP A 152 2.56 1.55 -9.86
CA ASP A 152 3.74 1.09 -9.12
C ASP A 152 3.68 1.50 -7.64
N VAL A 153 3.22 2.71 -7.33
CA VAL A 153 2.92 3.13 -5.93
C VAL A 153 1.88 2.20 -5.30
N THR A 154 0.85 1.80 -6.06
CA THR A 154 -0.19 0.87 -5.57
C THR A 154 0.41 -0.48 -5.16
N LYS A 155 1.35 -1.03 -5.94
CA LYS A 155 2.04 -2.29 -5.60
C LYS A 155 2.94 -2.16 -4.38
N ASP A 156 3.61 -1.03 -4.21
CA ASP A 156 4.45 -0.78 -3.04
C ASP A 156 3.60 -0.72 -1.76
N ILE A 157 2.46 -0.02 -1.81
CA ILE A 157 1.48 0.00 -0.69
C ILE A 157 0.98 -1.41 -0.40
N GLU A 158 0.57 -2.16 -1.43
CA GLU A 158 0.13 -3.55 -1.26
C GLU A 158 1.21 -4.40 -0.59
N THR A 159 2.44 -4.32 -1.09
CA THR A 159 3.58 -5.08 -0.56
C THR A 159 3.83 -4.73 0.90
N HIS A 160 3.83 -3.44 1.25
CA HIS A 160 4.02 -2.98 2.62
C HIS A 160 2.98 -3.59 3.59
N HIS A 161 1.72 -3.66 3.16
CA HIS A 161 0.63 -4.22 3.96
C HIS A 161 0.60 -5.76 3.99
N LEU A 162 1.01 -6.44 2.92
CA LEU A 162 1.18 -7.91 2.92
C LEU A 162 2.37 -8.36 3.78
N THR A 163 3.38 -7.51 3.96
CA THR A 163 4.48 -7.75 4.91
C THR A 163 4.12 -7.43 6.37
N GLY A 164 2.90 -6.93 6.62
CA GLY A 164 2.39 -6.63 7.96
C GLY A 164 2.20 -7.89 8.81
N LYS A 165 2.69 -7.85 10.05
CA LYS A 165 2.62 -8.91 11.07
C LYS A 165 1.22 -9.54 11.17
N LEU A 166 1.09 -10.83 10.84
CA LEU A 166 -0.09 -11.60 11.19
C LEU A 166 -0.09 -11.87 12.70
N VAL A 167 -1.02 -11.24 13.42
CA VAL A 167 -1.28 -11.53 14.84
C VAL A 167 -2.61 -12.26 14.95
N SER A 168 -2.59 -13.46 15.51
CA SER A 168 -3.79 -14.19 15.89
C SER A 168 -3.85 -14.31 17.41
N GLU A 169 -4.99 -13.95 18.00
CA GLU A 169 -5.23 -14.10 19.43
C GLU A 169 -6.03 -15.37 19.68
N ILE A 170 -5.53 -16.25 20.56
CA ILE A 170 -6.20 -17.47 20.97
C ILE A 170 -6.35 -17.46 22.48
N ASN A 171 -7.57 -17.63 22.97
CA ASN A 171 -7.85 -17.77 24.40
C ASN A 171 -7.35 -19.13 24.90
N ILE A 172 -6.30 -19.14 25.69
CA ILE A 172 -5.83 -20.33 26.41
C ILE A 172 -6.58 -20.49 27.73
N LYS A 173 -6.92 -21.73 28.08
CA LYS A 173 -7.60 -22.06 29.36
C LYS A 173 -6.63 -22.31 30.52
N THR A 174 -5.35 -22.06 30.30
CA THR A 174 -4.25 -22.27 31.25
C THR A 174 -3.54 -20.95 31.51
N ASP A 175 -2.73 -20.92 32.56
CA ASP A 175 -1.81 -19.81 32.82
C ASP A 175 -0.86 -19.61 31.61
N GLY A 176 -0.75 -18.36 31.15
CA GLY A 176 0.16 -17.98 30.07
C GLY A 176 1.64 -18.20 30.39
N ASP A 177 2.01 -18.25 31.68
CA ASP A 177 3.36 -18.63 32.11
C ASP A 177 3.76 -20.03 31.63
N VAL A 178 2.82 -20.98 31.66
CA VAL A 178 3.08 -22.35 31.20
C VAL A 178 3.36 -22.37 29.71
N PHE A 179 2.61 -21.60 28.94
CA PHE A 179 2.81 -21.51 27.49
C PHE A 179 4.15 -20.84 27.16
N HIS A 180 4.45 -19.71 27.82
CA HIS A 180 5.72 -19.02 27.66
C HIS A 180 6.93 -19.90 28.03
N GLU A 181 6.88 -20.64 29.15
CA GLU A 181 7.95 -21.55 29.55
C GLU A 181 8.22 -22.63 28.48
N ILE A 182 7.15 -23.19 27.91
CA ILE A 182 7.26 -24.24 26.88
C ILE A 182 7.93 -23.68 25.62
N PHE A 183 7.39 -22.60 25.05
CA PHE A 183 7.91 -22.06 23.80
C PHE A 183 9.33 -21.52 23.95
N ARG A 184 9.65 -20.99 25.13
CA ARG A 184 10.97 -20.41 25.37
C ARG A 184 12.06 -21.44 25.68
N TYR A 185 11.80 -22.35 26.62
CA TYR A 185 12.85 -23.19 27.19
C TYR A 185 12.73 -24.65 26.80
N ARG A 186 11.55 -25.09 26.35
CA ARG A 186 11.29 -26.50 26.02
C ARG A 186 10.48 -26.68 24.73
N PRO A 187 10.79 -25.98 23.62
CA PRO A 187 9.99 -26.11 22.40
C PRO A 187 10.09 -27.51 21.78
N HIS A 188 11.16 -28.26 22.04
CA HIS A 188 11.30 -29.67 21.67
C HIS A 188 10.22 -30.59 22.29
N HIS A 189 9.55 -30.19 23.38
CA HIS A 189 8.42 -30.94 23.91
C HIS A 189 7.15 -30.77 23.07
N ILE A 190 7.05 -29.74 22.23
CA ILE A 190 5.84 -29.45 21.47
C ILE A 190 5.52 -30.57 20.48
N SER A 191 6.53 -31.26 19.92
CA SER A 191 6.31 -32.42 19.05
C SER A 191 5.57 -33.56 19.77
N SER A 192 5.79 -33.74 21.07
CA SER A 192 5.04 -34.72 21.87
C SER A 192 3.62 -34.26 22.20
N MET A 193 3.42 -32.94 22.33
CA MET A 193 2.12 -32.34 22.66
C MET A 193 1.22 -32.24 21.42
N SER A 194 1.80 -32.06 20.24
CA SER A 194 1.11 -31.82 18.98
C SER A 194 1.74 -32.58 17.81
N PRO A 195 1.87 -33.92 17.88
CA PRO A 195 2.61 -34.73 16.91
C PRO A 195 2.01 -34.70 15.49
N GLY A 196 0.71 -34.42 15.38
CA GLY A 196 0.03 -34.29 14.08
C GLY A 196 0.42 -33.02 13.31
N TYR A 197 0.95 -32.01 13.99
CA TYR A 197 1.33 -30.73 13.39
C TYR A 197 2.84 -30.54 13.42
N ILE A 198 3.49 -30.85 14.54
CA ILE A 198 4.93 -30.64 14.74
C ILE A 198 5.58 -32.00 14.93
N GLN A 199 6.49 -32.34 14.03
CA GLN A 199 7.22 -33.61 14.07
C GLN A 199 8.47 -33.49 14.93
N ASN A 200 9.17 -32.36 14.85
CA ASN A 200 10.36 -32.14 15.66
C ASN A 200 10.69 -30.65 15.80
N VAL A 201 11.38 -30.28 16.89
CA VAL A 201 11.93 -28.93 17.08
C VAL A 201 13.33 -29.06 17.65
N ASP A 202 14.32 -28.63 16.87
CA ASP A 202 15.74 -28.75 17.22
C ASP A 202 16.41 -27.38 17.26
N ILE A 203 17.34 -27.22 18.19
CA ILE A 203 18.25 -26.09 18.16
C ILE A 203 19.44 -26.42 17.27
N HIS A 204 19.76 -25.52 16.34
CA HIS A 204 20.88 -25.68 15.41
C HIS A 204 22.10 -24.88 15.85
N GLU A 205 21.87 -23.67 16.35
CA GLU A 205 22.90 -22.77 16.89
C GLU A 205 22.39 -22.11 18.18
N GLY A 206 23.25 -21.96 19.18
CA GLY A 206 22.92 -21.31 20.45
C GLY A 206 22.30 -22.23 21.51
N GLU A 207 21.59 -21.63 22.45
CA GLU A 207 20.89 -22.30 23.56
C GLU A 207 19.39 -21.92 23.60
N TRP A 208 18.56 -22.74 24.22
CA TRP A 208 17.12 -22.43 24.32
C TRP A 208 16.88 -21.17 25.13
N GLY A 209 16.01 -20.28 24.62
CA GLY A 209 15.61 -19.06 25.32
C GLY A 209 16.66 -17.94 25.33
N THR A 210 17.64 -17.98 24.41
CA THR A 210 18.64 -16.92 24.25
C THR A 210 18.53 -16.23 22.89
N VAL A 211 18.74 -14.91 22.87
CA VAL A 211 18.86 -14.12 21.64
C VAL A 211 20.05 -14.60 20.82
N GLY A 212 19.88 -14.67 19.50
CA GLY A 212 20.86 -15.18 18.54
C GLY A 212 20.76 -16.68 18.28
N SER A 213 19.93 -17.42 19.02
CA SER A 213 19.70 -18.84 18.77
C SER A 213 18.94 -19.09 17.48
N VAL A 214 19.27 -20.19 16.81
CA VAL A 214 18.66 -20.64 15.57
C VAL A 214 17.90 -21.94 15.82
N ILE A 215 16.60 -21.92 15.61
CA ILE A 215 15.69 -23.03 15.87
C ILE A 215 15.12 -23.54 14.55
N PHE A 216 15.08 -24.86 14.38
CA PHE A 216 14.46 -25.51 13.24
C PHE A 216 13.18 -26.21 13.68
N TRP A 217 12.07 -25.84 13.04
CA TRP A 217 10.76 -26.44 13.24
C TRP A 217 10.44 -27.36 12.08
N ASN A 218 10.30 -28.65 12.36
CA ASN A 218 9.82 -29.64 11.41
C ASN A 218 8.32 -29.85 11.66
N PHE A 219 7.49 -29.47 10.68
CA PHE A 219 6.04 -29.45 10.83
C PHE A 219 5.33 -29.91 9.55
N THR A 220 4.09 -30.33 9.70
CA THR A 220 3.23 -30.76 8.59
C THR A 220 2.18 -29.69 8.34
N HIS A 221 2.09 -29.26 7.09
CA HIS A 221 1.06 -28.33 6.62
C HIS A 221 0.51 -28.83 5.29
N ASP A 222 -0.82 -28.95 5.21
CA ASP A 222 -1.53 -29.55 4.07
C ASP A 222 -1.01 -30.94 3.68
N GLY A 223 -0.70 -31.76 4.70
CA GLY A 223 -0.20 -33.12 4.51
C GLY A 223 1.23 -33.21 3.95
N LYS A 224 1.97 -32.10 3.89
CA LYS A 224 3.38 -32.06 3.48
C LYS A 224 4.27 -31.65 4.64
N GLU A 225 5.36 -32.37 4.83
CA GLU A 225 6.43 -31.99 5.76
C GLU A 225 7.15 -30.74 5.24
N LYS A 226 7.40 -29.80 6.15
CA LYS A 226 8.06 -28.52 5.93
C LYS A 226 9.04 -28.25 7.06
N VAL A 227 10.03 -27.41 6.77
CA VAL A 227 11.03 -26.97 7.72
C VAL A 227 11.01 -25.44 7.76
N ALA A 228 10.85 -24.86 8.95
CA ALA A 228 11.02 -23.43 9.18
C ALA A 228 12.27 -23.18 10.02
N LYS A 229 13.03 -22.16 9.63
CA LYS A 229 14.16 -21.64 10.40
C LYS A 229 13.69 -20.38 11.12
N GLU A 230 13.85 -20.36 12.43
CA GLU A 230 13.60 -19.22 13.30
C GLU A 230 14.93 -18.73 13.86
N VAL A 231 15.09 -17.41 13.94
CA VAL A 231 16.22 -16.75 14.58
C VAL A 231 15.64 -15.88 15.68
N ILE A 232 16.08 -16.08 16.92
CA ILE A 232 15.59 -15.29 18.06
C ILE A 232 16.31 -13.94 18.05
N GLU A 233 15.63 -12.88 17.65
CA GLU A 233 16.22 -11.54 17.51
C GLU A 233 16.09 -10.71 18.79
N GLU A 234 15.00 -10.90 19.55
CA GLU A 234 14.69 -10.17 20.78
C GLU A 234 13.87 -11.05 21.71
N ILE A 235 13.94 -10.80 23.03
CA ILE A 235 13.08 -11.44 24.02
C ILE A 235 12.56 -10.38 24.99
N ASP A 236 11.24 -10.27 25.13
CA ASP A 236 10.57 -9.33 26.04
C ASP A 236 10.02 -10.10 27.25
N GLU A 237 10.73 -10.03 28.38
CA GLU A 237 10.35 -10.69 29.64
C GLU A 237 9.06 -10.15 30.24
N GLU A 238 8.77 -8.85 30.04
CA GLU A 238 7.58 -8.22 30.62
C GLU A 238 6.32 -8.63 29.86
N LYS A 239 6.42 -8.74 28.53
CA LYS A 239 5.31 -9.15 27.67
C LYS A 239 5.24 -10.65 27.41
N LYS A 240 6.22 -11.42 27.88
CA LYS A 240 6.35 -12.87 27.63
C LYS A 240 6.32 -13.20 26.14
N LEU A 241 6.99 -12.36 25.34
CA LEU A 241 7.16 -12.54 23.90
C LEU A 241 8.56 -13.06 23.63
N VAL A 242 8.63 -14.09 22.79
CA VAL A 242 9.85 -14.70 22.25
C VAL A 242 9.77 -14.58 20.74
#